data_AF-A0A9P8TLI0-F1
#
_entry.id   AF-A0A9P8TLI0-F1
#
_cell.length_a   1.000
_cell.length_b   1.000
_cell.length_c   1.000
_cell.angle_alpha   90.00
_cell.angle_beta   90.00
_cell.angle_gamma   90.00
#
_symmetry.space_group_name_H-M   'P 1'
#
loop_
_entity.id
_entity.type
_entity.pdbx_description
1 polymer ?
#
loop_
_entity_poly.entity_id
_entity_poly.type
_entity_poly.pdbx_seq_one_letter_code
_entity_poly.pdbx_strand_id
1 'polypeptide(L)'
;MSVIEITSEDQFSDLTSSAPSDQLLSLYFHTPWAAPCIKVNEVYTRLAAENPSVKFLSINADNLPDISELFEVATVPYFVLIKDDTILKEVSGADPNDFIQALNQVQIVTQTERQQKPQAPLAATNTSAPAPAQEAATQPQEEESEESLNERLQQLTNAAPVMLFMKGTPAAPQCGFSRQLVAILRENQVRFGFFDILKDDSVRQGLKTFSDWPTFPQLYVNGEFQGGLDIIKENLEEDPQFFQNALEA
;
A
#
# COMPACT_ATOMS: atom_id res chain seq x y z
N MET A 1 25.42 5.69 8.02
CA MET A 1 25.75 7.13 7.90
C MET A 1 24.82 7.94 8.80
N SER A 2 25.13 9.21 9.08
CA SER A 2 24.20 10.09 9.81
C SER A 2 23.09 10.58 8.88
N VAL A 3 21.92 10.85 9.45
CA VAL A 3 20.84 11.58 8.77
C VAL A 3 21.32 13.01 8.49
N ILE A 4 21.06 13.53 7.30
CA ILE A 4 21.39 14.90 6.92
C ILE A 4 20.13 15.75 7.07
N GLU A 5 20.17 16.76 7.92
CA GLU A 5 19.09 17.74 8.03
C GLU A 5 19.16 18.75 6.88
N ILE A 6 18.04 18.95 6.21
CA ILE A 6 17.85 19.97 5.19
C ILE A 6 17.38 21.25 5.86
N THR A 7 18.10 22.33 5.60
CA THR A 7 17.90 23.65 6.21
C THR A 7 17.57 24.74 5.18
N SER A 8 17.72 24.45 3.89
CA SER A 8 17.34 25.35 2.78
C SER A 8 16.99 24.57 1.50
N GLU A 9 16.27 25.23 0.60
CA GLU A 9 15.92 24.71 -0.73
C GLU A 9 17.16 24.50 -1.62
N ASP A 10 18.13 25.42 -1.58
CA ASP A 10 19.38 25.28 -2.33
C ASP A 10 20.13 24.00 -1.90
N GLN A 11 20.20 23.74 -0.59
CA GLN A 11 20.81 22.53 -0.05
C GLN A 11 20.07 21.28 -0.51
N PHE A 12 18.74 21.32 -0.55
CA PHE A 12 17.92 20.22 -1.04
C PHE A 12 18.21 19.94 -2.53
N SER A 13 18.14 20.97 -3.37
CA SER A 13 18.40 20.87 -4.80
C SER A 13 19.80 20.34 -5.09
N ASP A 14 20.81 20.84 -4.39
CA ASP A 14 22.19 20.38 -4.52
C ASP A 14 22.31 18.90 -4.16
N LEU A 15 21.72 18.46 -3.05
CA LEU A 15 21.83 17.07 -2.58
C LEU A 15 21.06 16.07 -3.43
N THR A 16 19.93 16.46 -4.02
CA THR A 16 19.14 15.59 -4.91
C THR A 16 19.75 15.56 -6.32
N SER A 17 20.20 16.69 -6.85
CA SER A 17 20.75 16.79 -8.21
C SER A 17 22.21 16.30 -8.33
N SER A 18 23.01 16.38 -7.25
CA SER A 18 24.39 15.86 -7.23
C SER A 18 24.49 14.40 -6.83
N ALA A 19 23.36 13.76 -6.51
CA ALA A 19 23.34 12.35 -6.16
C ALA A 19 23.77 11.48 -7.36
N PRO A 20 24.61 10.46 -7.16
CA PRO A 20 24.93 9.50 -8.21
C PRO A 20 23.66 8.81 -8.72
N SER A 21 23.60 8.52 -10.02
CA SER A 21 22.47 7.86 -10.70
C SER A 21 22.27 6.36 -10.35
N ASP A 22 22.68 5.93 -9.17
CA ASP A 22 22.34 4.63 -8.58
C ASP A 22 22.14 4.75 -7.05
N GLN A 23 22.25 5.97 -6.49
CA GLN A 23 22.08 6.23 -5.06
C GLN A 23 20.60 6.38 -4.75
N LEU A 24 20.10 5.59 -3.80
CA LEU A 24 18.76 5.74 -3.25
C LEU A 24 18.77 6.89 -2.23
N LEU A 25 17.82 7.81 -2.37
CA LEU A 25 17.55 8.87 -1.41
C LEU A 25 16.28 8.53 -0.65
N SER A 26 16.34 8.69 0.67
CA SER A 26 15.17 8.66 1.54
C SER A 26 14.96 10.07 2.06
N LEU A 27 13.79 10.65 1.79
CA LEU A 27 13.35 11.93 2.32
C LEU A 27 12.38 11.67 3.46
N TYR A 28 12.53 12.38 4.57
CA TYR A 28 11.64 12.31 5.72
C TYR A 28 11.15 13.70 6.09
N PHE A 29 9.87 13.96 5.83
CA PHE A 29 9.18 15.18 6.22
C PHE A 29 8.58 15.03 7.61
N HIS A 30 8.93 15.93 8.51
CA HIS A 30 8.55 15.85 9.91
C HIS A 30 8.35 17.21 10.55
N THR A 31 7.80 17.21 11.75
CA THR A 31 7.86 18.36 12.65
C THR A 31 8.38 17.91 14.02
N PRO A 32 9.29 18.69 14.65
CA PRO A 32 9.96 18.26 15.89
C PRO A 32 9.03 18.21 17.11
N TRP A 33 7.90 18.91 17.04
CA TRP A 33 6.91 18.99 18.11
C TRP A 33 5.82 17.91 18.03
N ALA A 34 5.65 17.23 16.89
CA ALA A 34 4.63 16.21 16.74
C ALA A 34 5.06 14.90 17.40
N ALA A 35 4.26 14.42 18.35
CA ALA A 35 4.53 13.17 19.07
C ALA A 35 4.79 11.94 18.17
N PRO A 36 4.09 11.76 17.03
CA PRO A 36 4.40 10.69 16.09
C PRO A 36 5.80 10.82 15.45
N CYS A 37 6.20 12.05 15.08
CA CYS A 37 7.50 12.32 14.47
C CYS A 37 8.67 12.04 15.41
N ILE A 38 8.50 12.27 16.73
CA ILE A 38 9.54 11.98 17.73
C ILE A 38 9.90 10.49 17.72
N LYS A 39 8.90 9.60 17.74
CA LYS A 39 9.11 8.14 17.72
C LYS A 39 9.74 7.68 16.42
N VAL A 40 9.24 8.19 15.29
CA VAL A 40 9.75 7.88 13.95
C VAL A 40 11.21 8.33 13.79
N ASN A 41 11.57 9.48 14.34
CA ASN A 41 12.92 10.04 14.19
C ASN A 41 14.02 9.11 14.78
N GLU A 42 13.73 8.45 15.90
CA GLU A 42 14.65 7.46 16.49
C GLU A 42 14.89 6.27 15.56
N VAL A 43 13.81 5.75 14.95
CA VAL A 43 13.88 4.63 14.01
C VAL A 43 14.60 5.05 12.72
N TYR A 44 14.25 6.21 12.18
CA TYR A 44 14.85 6.76 10.97
C TYR A 44 16.37 6.95 11.13
N THR A 45 16.80 7.48 12.28
CA THR A 45 18.22 7.64 12.62
C THR A 45 18.95 6.30 12.70
N ARG A 46 18.32 5.27 13.30
CA ARG A 46 18.88 3.92 13.36
C ARG A 46 19.04 3.32 11.97
N LEU A 47 18.01 3.41 11.13
CA LEU A 47 18.05 2.88 9.76
C LEU A 47 19.13 3.54 8.91
N ALA A 48 19.35 4.85 9.08
CA ALA A 48 20.44 5.55 8.41
C ALA A 48 21.82 5.01 8.80
N ALA A 49 22.00 4.61 10.06
CA ALA A 49 23.24 3.99 10.52
C ALA A 49 23.46 2.60 9.89
N GLU A 50 22.40 1.81 9.79
CA GLU A 50 22.42 0.42 9.27
C GLU A 50 22.49 0.33 7.74
N ASN A 51 22.09 1.39 7.01
CA ASN A 51 22.00 1.40 5.56
C ASN A 51 22.94 2.44 4.91
N PRO A 52 24.26 2.19 4.85
CA PRO A 52 25.22 3.15 4.31
C PRO A 52 25.10 3.35 2.79
N SER A 53 24.39 2.49 2.06
CA SER A 53 24.13 2.65 0.62
C SER A 53 23.04 3.67 0.31
N VAL A 54 22.23 4.06 1.29
CA VAL A 54 21.10 4.98 1.15
C VAL A 54 21.44 6.31 1.80
N LYS A 55 21.07 7.41 1.15
CA LYS A 55 21.24 8.75 1.69
C LYS A 55 19.93 9.18 2.36
N PHE A 56 19.97 9.38 3.68
CA PHE A 56 18.79 9.75 4.48
C PHE A 56 18.79 11.26 4.74
N LEU A 57 17.71 11.92 4.33
CA LEU A 57 17.51 13.36 4.42
C LEU A 57 16.28 13.65 5.29
N SER A 58 16.44 14.56 6.25
CA SER A 58 15.36 15.02 7.13
C SER A 58 14.94 16.43 6.74
N ILE A 59 13.64 16.67 6.59
CA ILE A 59 13.05 17.94 6.18
C ILE A 59 12.02 18.35 7.23
N ASN A 60 12.22 19.50 7.86
CA ASN A 60 11.20 20.06 8.72
C ASN A 60 10.12 20.75 7.86
N ALA A 61 8.92 20.17 7.84
CA ALA A 61 7.82 20.63 6.98
C ALA A 61 7.34 22.06 7.31
N ASP A 62 7.47 22.49 8.56
CA ASP A 62 7.09 23.86 8.96
C ASP A 62 8.09 24.91 8.49
N ASN A 63 9.37 24.54 8.43
CA ASN A 63 10.45 25.46 8.07
C ASN A 63 10.66 25.54 6.55
N LEU A 64 10.24 24.51 5.81
CA LEU A 64 10.44 24.36 4.37
C LEU A 64 9.11 24.02 3.67
N PRO A 65 8.15 24.97 3.67
CA PRO A 65 6.82 24.74 3.10
C PRO A 65 6.84 24.54 1.59
N ASP A 66 7.73 25.22 0.86
CA ASP A 66 7.82 25.09 -0.61
C ASP A 66 8.26 23.68 -1.04
N ILE A 67 9.21 23.08 -0.32
CA ILE A 67 9.60 21.68 -0.53
C ILE A 67 8.44 20.76 -0.15
N SER A 68 7.74 21.05 0.94
CA SER A 68 6.58 20.25 1.37
C SER A 68 5.44 20.28 0.35
N GLU A 69 5.19 21.43 -0.28
CA GLU A 69 4.21 21.58 -1.35
C GLU A 69 4.64 20.83 -2.62
N LEU A 70 5.92 20.87 -2.98
CA LEU A 70 6.47 20.13 -4.13
C LEU A 70 6.19 18.62 -4.05
N PHE A 71 6.18 18.06 -2.83
CA PHE A 71 5.89 16.66 -2.57
C PHE A 71 4.46 16.40 -2.08
N GLU A 72 3.57 17.40 -2.19
CA GLU A 72 2.17 17.35 -1.77
C GLU A 72 1.97 16.83 -0.34
N VAL A 73 2.86 17.22 0.58
CA VAL A 73 2.87 16.74 1.97
C VAL A 73 1.67 17.28 2.73
N ALA A 74 0.63 16.46 2.88
CA ALA A 74 -0.58 16.81 3.61
C ALA A 74 -0.49 16.54 5.12
N THR A 75 0.31 15.56 5.54
CA THR A 75 0.45 15.13 6.94
C THR A 75 1.86 14.67 7.23
N VAL A 76 2.39 14.97 8.42
CA VAL A 76 3.67 14.43 8.91
C VAL A 76 3.42 13.41 10.02
N PRO A 77 4.26 12.37 10.15
CA PRO A 77 5.47 12.07 9.36
C PRO A 77 5.15 11.53 7.95
N TYR A 78 5.96 11.92 6.96
CA TYR A 78 5.83 11.53 5.56
C TYR A 78 7.19 11.19 4.96
N PHE A 79 7.26 10.16 4.13
CA PHE A 79 8.51 9.67 3.55
C PHE A 79 8.41 9.49 2.05
N VAL A 80 9.50 9.82 1.36
CA VAL A 80 9.61 9.67 -0.08
C VAL A 80 10.92 8.96 -0.38
N LEU A 81 10.86 7.87 -1.14
CA LEU A 81 12.02 7.15 -1.63
C LEU A 81 12.24 7.51 -3.10
N ILE A 82 13.40 8.08 -3.41
CA ILE A 82 13.73 8.60 -4.74
C ILE A 82 15.00 7.95 -5.24
N LYS A 83 15.01 7.59 -6.52
CA LYS A 83 16.21 7.16 -7.24
C LYS A 83 16.11 7.67 -8.68
N ASP A 84 17.21 8.20 -9.23
CA ASP A 84 17.25 8.67 -10.62
C ASP A 84 16.14 9.67 -10.94
N ASP A 85 15.95 10.66 -10.05
CA ASP A 85 14.88 11.68 -10.08
C ASP A 85 13.45 11.12 -10.15
N THR A 86 13.29 9.83 -9.89
CA THR A 86 12.01 9.13 -9.91
C THR A 86 11.61 8.77 -8.50
N ILE A 87 10.39 9.16 -8.11
CA ILE A 87 9.78 8.72 -6.86
C ILE A 87 9.41 7.25 -7.00
N LEU A 88 10.09 6.39 -6.25
CA LEU A 88 9.86 4.94 -6.24
C LEU A 88 8.72 4.55 -5.30
N LYS A 89 8.59 5.28 -4.18
CA LYS A 89 7.59 4.99 -3.16
C LYS A 89 7.37 6.20 -2.26
N GLU A 90 6.12 6.40 -1.87
CA GLU A 90 5.69 7.34 -0.83
C GLU A 90 5.05 6.55 0.32
N VAL A 91 5.28 7.02 1.53
CA VAL A 91 4.70 6.46 2.75
C VAL A 91 4.25 7.62 3.62
N SER A 92 2.96 7.67 3.94
CA SER A 92 2.40 8.63 4.88
C SER A 92 1.99 7.91 6.14
N GLY A 93 2.33 8.45 7.30
CA GLY A 93 1.83 7.94 8.58
C GLY A 93 2.92 7.70 9.62
N ALA A 94 2.45 7.58 10.85
CA ALA A 94 3.24 7.49 12.06
C ALA A 94 3.93 6.14 12.32
N ASP A 95 3.59 5.10 11.55
CA ASP A 95 4.15 3.76 11.76
C ASP A 95 5.54 3.64 11.11
N PRO A 96 6.61 3.45 11.91
CA PRO A 96 7.94 3.26 11.36
C PRO A 96 8.08 1.97 10.53
N ASN A 97 7.23 0.97 10.75
CA ASN A 97 7.29 -0.31 10.04
C ASN A 97 6.91 -0.16 8.56
N ASP A 98 5.95 0.70 8.24
CA ASP A 98 5.55 0.96 6.86
C ASP A 98 6.72 1.53 6.05
N PHE A 99 7.48 2.45 6.66
CA PHE A 99 8.70 2.99 6.07
C PHE A 99 9.79 1.91 5.94
N ILE A 100 10.01 1.09 6.97
CA ILE A 100 11.00 -0.02 6.92
C ILE A 100 10.68 -0.99 5.78
N GLN A 101 9.40 -1.37 5.63
CA GLN A 101 8.97 -2.27 4.57
C GLN A 101 9.16 -1.65 3.19
N ALA A 102 8.78 -0.39 3.01
CA ALA A 102 9.01 0.35 1.78
C ALA A 102 10.50 0.42 1.41
N LEU A 103 11.36 0.74 2.39
CA LEU A 103 12.80 0.83 2.21
C LEU A 103 13.39 -0.52 1.77
N ASN A 104 13.04 -1.61 2.47
CA ASN A 104 13.50 -2.95 2.13
C ASN A 104 13.04 -3.38 0.72
N GLN A 105 11.77 -3.11 0.38
CA GLN A 105 11.23 -3.47 -0.94
C GLN A 105 12.00 -2.75 -2.06
N VAL A 106 12.24 -1.44 -1.91
CA VAL A 106 12.98 -0.66 -2.91
C VAL A 106 14.44 -1.10 -3.02
N GLN A 107 15.08 -1.42 -1.89
CA GLN A 107 16.44 -1.98 -1.89
C GLN A 107 16.51 -3.37 -2.57
N ILE A 108 15.48 -4.20 -2.48
CA ILE A 108 15.42 -5.51 -3.15
C ILE A 108 15.21 -5.33 -4.66
N VAL A 109 14.31 -4.44 -5.09
CA VAL A 109 14.04 -4.18 -6.53
C VAL A 109 15.30 -3.65 -7.22
N THR A 110 15.99 -2.69 -6.60
CA THR A 110 17.27 -2.12 -7.09
C THR A 110 18.45 -3.10 -7.06
N GLN A 111 18.34 -4.22 -6.34
CA GLN A 111 19.29 -5.34 -6.42
C GLN A 111 18.88 -6.38 -7.47
N THR A 112 17.57 -6.60 -7.68
CA THR A 112 17.04 -7.59 -8.63
C THR A 112 17.23 -7.15 -10.09
N GLU A 113 17.21 -5.85 -10.37
CA GLU A 113 17.55 -5.30 -11.70
C GLU A 113 19.03 -5.53 -12.08
N ARG A 114 19.92 -5.75 -11.10
CA ARG A 114 21.31 -6.15 -11.38
C ARG A 114 21.46 -7.63 -11.76
N GLN A 115 20.42 -8.46 -11.58
CA GLN A 115 20.52 -9.92 -11.71
C GLN A 115 19.29 -10.56 -12.38
N GLN A 116 18.90 -10.12 -13.59
CA GLN A 116 18.01 -10.94 -14.43
C GLN A 116 18.53 -11.07 -15.87
N LYS A 117 19.28 -12.16 -16.09
CA LYS A 117 19.29 -12.93 -17.34
C LYS A 117 18.37 -14.14 -17.10
N PRO A 118 17.52 -14.56 -18.06
CA PRO A 118 16.35 -15.38 -17.76
C PRO A 118 16.66 -16.88 -17.65
N GLN A 119 16.13 -17.56 -16.62
CA GLN A 119 15.92 -19.02 -16.63
C GLN A 119 14.59 -19.42 -15.97
N ALA A 120 13.97 -20.41 -16.59
CA ALA A 120 12.61 -20.94 -16.42
C ALA A 120 12.49 -21.92 -15.22
N PRO A 121 11.27 -22.38 -14.87
CA PRO A 121 10.88 -22.76 -13.51
C PRO A 121 11.10 -24.24 -13.17
N LEU A 122 11.42 -24.53 -11.91
CA LEU A 122 11.45 -25.89 -11.38
C LEU A 122 10.79 -25.96 -9.98
N ALA A 123 9.66 -26.69 -9.96
CA ALA A 123 9.15 -27.59 -8.92
C ALA A 123 9.26 -27.19 -7.43
N ALA A 124 8.10 -26.94 -6.81
CA ALA A 124 7.93 -26.97 -5.35
C ALA A 124 7.30 -28.31 -4.93
N THR A 125 8.05 -29.10 -4.17
CA THR A 125 7.56 -30.26 -3.43
C THR A 125 7.35 -29.86 -1.97
N ASN A 126 6.19 -30.26 -1.44
CA ASN A 126 5.76 -30.14 -0.05
C ASN A 126 6.82 -30.55 0.98
N THR A 127 6.81 -29.90 2.15
CA THR A 127 6.64 -30.44 3.53
C THR A 127 6.93 -29.27 4.49
N SER A 128 6.03 -28.82 5.37
CA SER A 128 5.93 -29.29 6.76
C SER A 128 4.98 -28.37 7.57
N ALA A 129 4.30 -28.95 8.55
CA ALA A 129 3.63 -28.30 9.69
C ALA A 129 4.13 -29.00 10.98
N PRO A 130 3.80 -28.60 12.24
CA PRO A 130 3.22 -27.35 12.78
C PRO A 130 3.93 -26.77 14.05
N ALA A 131 3.59 -25.51 14.43
CA ALA A 131 3.49 -24.88 15.78
C ALA A 131 4.75 -24.75 16.71
N PRO A 132 4.83 -23.82 17.71
CA PRO A 132 3.76 -23.14 18.46
C PRO A 132 3.91 -21.61 18.73
N ALA A 133 2.91 -21.08 19.45
CA ALA A 133 2.56 -19.68 19.77
C ALA A 133 3.42 -18.97 20.84
N GLN A 134 3.15 -17.65 21.00
CA GLN A 134 3.39 -16.68 22.09
C GLN A 134 4.21 -15.46 21.59
N GLU A 135 3.90 -14.18 21.82
CA GLU A 135 2.96 -13.45 22.67
C GLU A 135 2.75 -12.06 22.02
N ALA A 136 1.50 -11.63 21.85
CA ALA A 136 1.16 -10.27 21.41
C ALA A 136 0.81 -9.42 22.64
N ALA A 137 1.54 -8.31 22.83
CA ALA A 137 1.27 -7.33 23.86
C ALA A 137 0.40 -6.19 23.27
N THR A 138 -0.83 -6.13 23.77
CA THR A 138 -1.87 -5.12 23.50
C THR A 138 -1.56 -3.78 24.17
N GLN A 139 -1.76 -2.66 23.46
CA GLN A 139 -2.11 -1.35 24.04
C GLN A 139 -3.04 -0.57 23.07
N PRO A 140 -3.90 0.33 23.58
CA PRO A 140 -5.34 0.31 23.34
C PRO A 140 -5.76 0.89 21.99
N GLN A 141 -6.44 0.06 21.20
CA GLN A 141 -7.31 0.48 20.12
C GLN A 141 -8.58 1.05 20.75
N GLU A 142 -9.07 2.17 20.24
CA GLU A 142 -10.50 2.43 20.30
C GLU A 142 -11.15 1.24 19.59
N GLU A 143 -11.72 0.32 20.37
CA GLU A 143 -12.46 -0.82 19.86
C GLU A 143 -13.69 -0.27 19.13
N GLU A 144 -13.59 -0.07 17.81
CA GLU A 144 -14.77 -0.14 16.95
C GLU A 144 -15.40 -1.50 17.28
N SER A 145 -16.58 -1.48 17.92
CA SER A 145 -17.32 -2.71 18.18
C SER A 145 -17.51 -3.45 16.85
N GLU A 146 -17.49 -4.79 16.88
CA GLU A 146 -17.75 -5.61 15.67
C GLU A 146 -19.04 -5.19 14.95
N GLU A 147 -20.01 -4.69 15.71
CA GLU A 147 -21.28 -4.13 15.23
C GLU A 147 -21.06 -2.83 14.41
N SER A 148 -20.25 -1.88 14.90
CA SER A 148 -19.91 -0.65 14.17
C SER A 148 -19.09 -0.91 12.90
N LEU A 149 -18.19 -1.89 12.93
CA LEU A 149 -17.43 -2.31 11.75
C LEU A 149 -18.34 -2.95 10.69
N ASN A 150 -19.27 -3.82 11.10
CA ASN A 150 -20.23 -4.44 10.17
C ASN A 150 -21.14 -3.40 9.51
N GLU A 151 -21.61 -2.38 10.25
CA GLU A 151 -22.38 -1.27 9.68
C GLU A 151 -21.57 -0.50 8.64
N ARG A 152 -20.29 -0.24 8.92
CA ARG A 152 -19.37 0.42 7.99
C ARG A 152 -19.13 -0.43 6.73
N LEU A 153 -18.94 -1.74 6.87
CA LEU A 153 -18.80 -2.67 5.75
C LEU A 153 -20.06 -2.69 4.88
N GLN A 154 -21.23 -2.74 5.50
CA GLN A 154 -22.51 -2.66 4.80
C GLN A 154 -22.64 -1.36 4.01
N GLN A 155 -22.25 -0.23 4.58
CA GLN A 155 -22.27 1.06 3.87
C GLN A 155 -21.29 1.05 2.69
N LEU A 156 -20.10 0.48 2.86
CA LEU A 156 -19.08 0.39 1.81
C LEU A 156 -19.52 -0.51 0.67
N THR A 157 -20.13 -1.67 0.94
CA THR A 157 -20.61 -2.59 -0.10
C THR A 157 -21.79 -2.01 -0.89
N ASN A 158 -22.58 -1.12 -0.27
CA ASN A 158 -23.71 -0.43 -0.88
C ASN A 158 -23.38 0.96 -1.44
N ALA A 159 -22.12 1.41 -1.34
CA ALA A 159 -21.72 2.75 -1.79
C ALA A 159 -21.88 2.94 -3.31
N ALA A 160 -21.83 1.87 -4.08
CA ALA A 160 -22.12 1.86 -5.51
C ALA A 160 -22.85 0.57 -5.92
N PRO A 161 -23.61 0.57 -7.04
CA PRO A 161 -24.28 -0.62 -7.55
C PRO A 161 -23.33 -1.79 -7.82
N VAL A 162 -22.07 -1.50 -8.17
CA VAL A 162 -21.00 -2.50 -8.26
C VAL A 162 -19.82 -1.98 -7.45
N MET A 163 -19.43 -2.71 -6.41
CA MET A 163 -18.30 -2.37 -5.54
C MET A 163 -17.21 -3.44 -5.63
N LEU A 164 -16.01 -3.02 -6.03
CA LEU A 164 -14.84 -3.88 -6.13
C LEU A 164 -13.86 -3.62 -4.99
N PHE A 165 -13.66 -4.63 -4.15
CA PHE A 165 -12.62 -4.61 -3.12
C PHE A 165 -11.37 -5.30 -3.66
N MET A 166 -10.30 -4.53 -3.84
CA MET A 166 -9.11 -4.98 -4.54
C MET A 166 -7.82 -4.51 -3.85
N LYS A 167 -6.70 -5.10 -4.26
CA LYS A 167 -5.36 -4.67 -3.82
C LYS A 167 -4.83 -3.61 -4.77
N GLY A 168 -4.70 -2.37 -4.31
CA GLY A 168 -4.38 -1.21 -5.13
C GLY A 168 -5.63 -0.57 -5.75
N THR A 169 -5.46 0.12 -6.87
CA THR A 169 -6.55 0.85 -7.55
C THR A 169 -6.79 0.33 -8.96
N PRO A 170 -7.93 0.64 -9.60
CA PRO A 170 -8.17 0.26 -11.00
C PRO A 170 -7.15 0.87 -11.97
N ALA A 171 -6.53 1.99 -11.62
CA ALA A 171 -5.46 2.63 -12.39
C ALA A 171 -4.10 1.96 -12.13
N ALA A 172 -3.85 1.55 -10.88
CA ALA A 172 -2.61 0.91 -10.44
C ALA A 172 -2.90 -0.35 -9.60
N PRO A 173 -3.29 -1.47 -10.23
CA PRO A 173 -3.59 -2.71 -9.50
C PRO A 173 -2.29 -3.35 -9.01
N GLN A 174 -2.23 -3.68 -7.72
CA GLN A 174 -1.04 -4.24 -7.07
C GLN A 174 -1.04 -5.78 -7.02
N CYS A 175 -2.03 -6.41 -7.66
CA CYS A 175 -2.16 -7.86 -7.74
C CYS A 175 -2.68 -8.28 -9.12
N GLY A 176 -2.15 -9.39 -9.66
CA GLY A 176 -2.55 -9.92 -10.96
C GLY A 176 -4.03 -10.26 -11.06
N PHE A 177 -4.61 -10.81 -9.98
CA PHE A 177 -6.04 -11.13 -9.91
C PHE A 177 -6.90 -9.86 -9.91
N SER A 178 -6.49 -8.84 -9.16
CA SER A 178 -7.15 -7.53 -9.13
C SER A 178 -7.10 -6.83 -10.48
N ARG A 179 -5.96 -6.91 -11.19
CA ARG A 179 -5.83 -6.37 -12.55
C ARG A 179 -6.77 -7.05 -13.55
N GLN A 180 -6.88 -8.38 -13.48
CA GLN A 180 -7.75 -9.14 -14.37
C GLN A 180 -9.23 -8.81 -14.13
N LEU A 181 -9.68 -8.69 -12.88
CA LEU A 181 -11.08 -8.38 -12.59
C LEU A 181 -11.46 -6.97 -13.06
N VAL A 182 -10.56 -5.99 -12.89
CA VAL A 182 -10.72 -4.64 -13.43
C VAL A 182 -10.83 -4.64 -14.96
N ALA A 183 -10.03 -5.46 -15.64
CA ALA A 183 -10.10 -5.59 -17.10
C ALA A 183 -11.48 -6.11 -17.54
N ILE A 184 -11.96 -7.19 -16.91
CA ILE A 184 -13.28 -7.78 -17.17
C ILE A 184 -14.41 -6.74 -17.00
N LEU A 185 -14.41 -5.99 -15.90
CA LEU A 185 -15.44 -4.97 -15.66
C LEU A 185 -15.41 -3.86 -16.71
N ARG A 186 -14.22 -3.43 -17.15
CA ARG A 186 -14.06 -2.42 -18.20
C ARG A 186 -14.50 -2.93 -19.57
N GLU A 187 -14.14 -4.16 -19.92
CA GLU A 187 -14.52 -4.81 -21.18
C GLU A 187 -16.05 -4.96 -21.29
N ASN A 188 -16.71 -5.28 -20.18
CA ASN A 188 -18.17 -5.36 -20.08
C ASN A 188 -18.85 -4.00 -19.86
N GLN A 189 -18.10 -2.89 -19.91
CA GLN A 189 -18.59 -1.51 -19.75
C GLN A 189 -19.38 -1.27 -18.44
N VAL A 190 -19.06 -2.03 -17.40
CA VAL A 190 -19.70 -1.91 -16.09
C VAL A 190 -19.09 -0.73 -15.35
N ARG A 191 -19.94 0.15 -14.82
CA ARG A 191 -19.50 1.20 -13.90
C ARG A 191 -19.40 0.61 -12.50
N PHE A 192 -18.24 0.73 -11.88
CA PHE A 192 -17.98 0.20 -10.54
C PHE A 192 -17.24 1.21 -9.67
N GLY A 193 -17.57 1.21 -8.38
CA GLY A 193 -16.74 1.81 -7.34
C GLY A 193 -15.63 0.84 -6.94
N PHE A 194 -14.55 1.36 -6.37
CA PHE A 194 -13.45 0.53 -5.88
C PHE A 194 -13.04 0.95 -4.47
N PHE A 195 -12.55 -0.02 -3.71
CA PHE A 195 -11.92 0.20 -2.42
C PHE A 195 -10.61 -0.56 -2.35
N ASP A 196 -9.54 0.14 -1.97
CA ASP A 196 -8.23 -0.45 -1.80
C ASP A 196 -8.13 -1.05 -0.39
N ILE A 197 -8.27 -2.37 -0.29
CA ILE A 197 -8.21 -3.10 0.98
C ILE A 197 -6.82 -3.08 1.63
N LEU A 198 -5.79 -2.58 0.93
CA LEU A 198 -4.47 -2.38 1.52
C LEU A 198 -4.40 -1.10 2.37
N LYS A 199 -5.39 -0.21 2.27
CA LYS A 199 -5.44 1.04 3.03
C LYS A 199 -6.13 0.88 4.39
N ASP A 200 -6.90 -0.18 4.59
CA ASP A 200 -7.67 -0.41 5.82
C ASP A 200 -7.71 -1.91 6.15
N ASP A 201 -6.88 -2.32 7.11
CA ASP A 201 -6.82 -3.71 7.55
C ASP A 201 -8.09 -4.15 8.30
N SER A 202 -8.82 -3.24 8.96
CA SER A 202 -10.10 -3.56 9.61
C SER A 202 -11.15 -3.93 8.57
N VAL A 203 -11.28 -3.14 7.51
CA VAL A 203 -12.16 -3.45 6.37
C VAL A 203 -11.69 -4.73 5.69
N ARG A 204 -10.39 -4.95 5.51
CA ARG A 204 -9.83 -6.17 4.90
C ARG A 204 -10.14 -7.43 5.69
N GLN A 205 -9.97 -7.41 7.02
CA GLN A 205 -10.28 -8.57 7.85
C GLN A 205 -11.79 -8.75 7.99
N GLY A 206 -12.52 -7.64 8.18
CA GLY A 206 -13.97 -7.62 8.28
C GLY A 206 -14.65 -8.17 7.02
N LEU A 207 -14.20 -7.79 5.82
CA LEU A 207 -14.74 -8.31 4.56
C LEU A 207 -14.60 -9.82 4.42
N LYS A 208 -13.52 -10.43 4.91
CA LYS A 208 -13.36 -11.88 4.85
C LYS A 208 -14.43 -12.60 5.67
N THR A 209 -14.73 -12.07 6.85
CA THR A 209 -15.77 -12.61 7.73
C THR A 209 -17.17 -12.27 7.20
N PHE A 210 -17.36 -11.07 6.68
CA PHE A 210 -18.63 -10.57 6.16
C PHE A 210 -19.09 -11.29 4.87
N SER A 211 -18.15 -11.63 3.98
CA SER A 211 -18.42 -12.42 2.76
C SER A 211 -18.30 -13.93 2.93
N ASP A 212 -17.79 -14.39 4.08
CA ASP A 212 -17.28 -15.76 4.27
C ASP A 212 -16.31 -16.18 3.14
N TRP A 213 -15.45 -15.25 2.71
CA TRP A 213 -14.54 -15.46 1.58
C TRP A 213 -13.09 -15.04 1.90
N PRO A 214 -12.10 -15.96 1.80
CA PRO A 214 -10.77 -15.72 2.34
C PRO A 214 -9.85 -14.87 1.43
N THR A 215 -10.21 -14.67 0.16
CA THR A 215 -9.31 -14.13 -0.86
C THR A 215 -9.82 -12.81 -1.47
N PHE A 216 -8.91 -12.09 -2.14
CA PHE A 216 -9.23 -10.85 -2.87
C PHE A 216 -8.68 -10.98 -4.29
N PRO A 217 -9.30 -10.34 -5.29
CA PRO A 217 -10.37 -9.34 -5.18
C PRO A 217 -11.75 -9.93 -4.86
N GLN A 218 -12.63 -9.12 -4.25
CA GLN A 218 -14.04 -9.46 -3.98
C GLN A 218 -14.96 -8.46 -4.69
N LEU A 219 -15.98 -8.97 -5.38
CA LEU A 219 -16.97 -8.16 -6.08
C LEU A 219 -18.31 -8.21 -5.37
N TYR A 220 -18.90 -7.04 -5.17
CA TYR A 220 -20.26 -6.87 -4.68
C TYR A 220 -21.11 -6.19 -5.74
N VAL A 221 -22.35 -6.64 -5.88
CA VAL A 221 -23.36 -6.01 -6.75
C VAL A 221 -24.61 -5.79 -5.91
N ASN A 222 -25.13 -4.57 -5.88
CA ASN A 222 -26.27 -4.15 -5.04
C ASN A 222 -26.12 -4.54 -3.56
N GLY A 223 -24.89 -4.49 -3.04
CA GLY A 223 -24.57 -4.87 -1.65
C GLY A 223 -24.43 -6.38 -1.42
N GLU A 224 -24.72 -7.22 -2.42
CA GLU A 224 -24.58 -8.68 -2.35
C GLU A 224 -23.24 -9.15 -2.88
N PHE A 225 -22.63 -10.11 -2.19
CA PHE A 225 -21.36 -10.68 -2.59
C PHE A 225 -21.53 -11.62 -3.79
N GLN A 226 -20.80 -11.33 -4.88
CA GLN A 226 -20.87 -12.09 -6.14
C GLN A 226 -19.69 -13.04 -6.35
N GLY A 227 -18.64 -12.94 -5.53
CA GLY A 227 -17.46 -13.80 -5.61
C GLY A 227 -16.15 -13.06 -5.88
N GLY A 228 -15.08 -13.85 -6.03
CA GLY A 228 -13.77 -13.39 -6.50
C GLY A 228 -13.58 -13.57 -8.00
N LEU A 229 -12.37 -13.32 -8.51
CA LEU A 229 -12.09 -13.35 -9.95
C LEU A 229 -12.57 -14.63 -10.66
N ASP A 230 -12.28 -15.79 -10.07
CA ASP A 230 -12.52 -17.08 -10.74
C ASP A 230 -14.02 -17.36 -10.89
N ILE A 231 -14.82 -17.05 -9.86
CA ILE A 231 -16.28 -17.15 -9.90
C ILE A 231 -16.86 -16.19 -10.94
N ILE A 232 -16.38 -14.94 -10.99
CA ILE A 232 -16.89 -13.97 -11.96
C ILE A 232 -16.57 -14.39 -13.40
N LYS A 233 -15.43 -15.03 -13.65
CA LYS A 233 -15.11 -15.58 -14.97
C LYS A 233 -16.05 -16.72 -15.33
N GLU A 234 -16.27 -17.66 -14.41
CA GLU A 234 -17.18 -18.79 -14.62
C GLU A 234 -18.62 -18.30 -14.90
N ASN A 235 -19.12 -17.36 -14.09
CA ASN A 235 -20.44 -16.76 -14.30
C ASN A 235 -20.57 -16.06 -15.66
N LEU A 236 -19.51 -15.43 -16.16
CA LEU A 236 -19.52 -14.79 -17.48
C LEU A 236 -19.42 -15.79 -18.65
N GLU A 237 -18.78 -16.93 -18.43
CA GLU A 237 -18.74 -18.02 -19.41
C GLU A 237 -20.12 -18.69 -19.54
N GLU A 238 -20.85 -18.83 -18.44
CA GLU A 238 -22.21 -19.37 -18.41
C GLU A 238 -23.28 -18.34 -18.85
N ASP A 239 -23.17 -17.10 -18.39
CA ASP A 239 -24.07 -15.99 -18.67
C ASP A 239 -23.30 -14.74 -19.16
N PRO A 240 -23.24 -14.51 -20.48
CA PRO A 240 -22.61 -13.31 -21.05
C PRO A 240 -23.25 -11.98 -20.62
N GLN A 241 -24.46 -12.02 -20.05
CA GLN A 241 -25.20 -10.87 -19.55
C GLN A 241 -25.26 -10.82 -18.02
N PHE A 242 -24.40 -11.61 -17.34
CA PHE A 242 -24.32 -11.71 -15.88
C PHE A 242 -24.41 -10.35 -15.17
N PHE A 243 -23.60 -9.36 -15.58
CA PHE A 243 -23.61 -8.05 -14.93
C PHE A 243 -24.90 -7.26 -15.11
N GLN A 244 -25.59 -7.42 -16.24
CA GLN A 244 -26.89 -6.78 -16.46
C GLN A 244 -27.96 -7.45 -15.61
N ASN A 245 -27.98 -8.78 -15.60
CA ASN A 245 -28.91 -9.56 -14.79
C ASN A 245 -28.71 -9.31 -13.29
N ALA A 246 -27.46 -9.26 -12.82
CA ALA A 246 -27.14 -8.99 -11.43
C ALA A 246 -27.45 -7.55 -11.00
N LEU A 247 -27.44 -6.58 -11.93
CA LEU A 247 -27.81 -5.19 -11.64
C LEU A 247 -29.33 -4.96 -11.65
N GLU A 248 -30.09 -5.79 -12.38
CA GLU A 248 -31.54 -5.73 -12.50
C GLU A 248 -32.29 -6.62 -11.48
N ALA A 249 -31.57 -7.51 -10.78
CA ALA A 249 -32.06 -8.34 -9.69
C ALA A 249 -32.24 -7.55 -8.39
#